data_AF-A0AA36JAG3-F1
#
_entry.id   AF-A0AA36JAG3-F1
#
_cell.length_a   1.000
_cell.length_b   1.000
_cell.length_c   1.000
_cell.angle_alpha   90.00
_cell.angle_beta   90.00
_cell.angle_gamma   90.00
#
_symmetry.space_group_name_H-M   'P 1'
#
loop_
_entity.id
_entity.type
_entity.pdbx_description
1 polymer ?
#
loop_
_entity_poly.entity_id
_entity_poly.type
_entity_poly.pdbx_seq_one_letter_code
_entity_poly.pdbx_strand_id
1 'polypeptide(L)'
;MQQALAWASKQLEGVLVADGCCCAGKGPDAKYGDLVVMTDWDTNEGVPGFVDIPRLSEDPARAEASSSREYSPAEDLEDPLAAREVLQLRELMKNFVQEMVVGREVNIVVEEDQLEKGWLRLTPNLLQLRLDVDGASHEMLLRNIRDVRSGKMGHGPVKLDSLCCTLLLKGGECLSFRFQSLAERNRFAKCVKVLALALEQ
;
A
#
# COMPACT_ATOMS: atom_id res chain seq x y z
N MET A 1 5.74 5.67 -12.93
CA MET A 1 6.07 4.71 -11.85
C MET A 1 6.31 5.40 -10.51
N GLN A 2 7.09 6.49 -10.43
CA GLN A 2 7.35 7.23 -9.18
C GLN A 2 6.09 7.73 -8.45
N GLN A 3 5.09 8.25 -9.18
CA GLN A 3 3.82 8.72 -8.59
C GLN A 3 3.01 7.59 -7.90
N ALA A 4 3.03 6.38 -8.46
CA ALA A 4 2.34 5.22 -7.92
C ALA A 4 2.98 4.75 -6.60
N LEU A 5 4.32 4.77 -6.53
CA LEU A 5 5.06 4.41 -5.32
C LEU A 5 4.89 5.45 -4.22
N ALA A 6 4.90 6.74 -4.57
CA ALA A 6 4.62 7.82 -3.63
C ALA A 6 3.19 7.73 -3.06
N TRP A 7 2.20 7.40 -3.90
CA TRP A 7 0.84 7.14 -3.47
C TRP A 7 0.76 5.93 -2.52
N ALA A 8 1.41 4.82 -2.86
CA ALA A 8 1.42 3.61 -2.03
C ALA A 8 2.07 3.88 -0.66
N SER A 9 3.11 4.71 -0.59
CA SER A 9 3.72 5.12 0.69
C SER A 9 2.74 5.91 1.55
N LYS A 10 2.10 6.95 0.98
CA LYS A 10 1.15 7.79 1.69
C LYS A 10 -0.08 7.02 2.19
N GLN A 11 -0.57 6.06 1.43
CA GLN A 11 -1.71 5.24 1.83
C GLN A 11 -1.35 4.18 2.87
N LEU A 12 -0.16 3.58 2.78
CA LEU A 12 0.31 2.64 3.80
C LEU A 12 0.47 3.34 5.16
N GLU A 13 0.95 4.58 5.16
CA GLU A 13 1.06 5.41 6.36
C GLU A 13 -0.31 5.67 7.01
N GLY A 14 -1.36 5.92 6.22
CA GLY A 14 -2.72 6.10 6.74
C GLY A 14 -3.37 4.82 7.29
N VAL A 15 -3.16 3.67 6.63
CA VAL A 15 -3.75 2.38 7.04
C VAL A 15 -3.10 1.81 8.31
N LEU A 16 -1.79 2.00 8.49
CA LEU A 16 -1.05 1.46 9.64
C LEU A 16 -1.25 2.26 10.93
N VAL A 17 -1.66 3.52 10.82
CA VAL A 17 -1.94 4.40 11.98
C VAL A 17 -3.39 4.28 12.46
N ALA A 18 -4.28 3.66 11.68
CA ALA A 18 -5.72 3.66 11.93
C ALA A 18 -6.22 2.65 13.00
N ASP A 19 -5.39 1.70 13.48
CA ASP A 19 -5.83 0.67 14.43
C ASP A 19 -5.55 0.99 15.91
N GLY A 20 -5.35 2.26 16.26
CA GLY A 20 -5.18 2.64 17.65
C GLY A 20 -5.47 4.10 17.95
N CYS A 21 -6.75 4.45 18.15
CA CYS A 21 -7.18 5.23 19.32
C CYS A 21 -8.71 5.45 19.34
N CYS A 22 -9.46 4.54 19.97
CA CYS A 22 -10.78 4.85 20.51
C CYS A 22 -10.62 5.46 21.91
N CYS A 23 -10.32 6.75 22.01
CA CYS A 23 -10.54 7.50 23.25
C CYS A 23 -11.11 8.87 22.94
N ALA A 24 -12.40 9.01 23.27
CA ALA A 24 -13.12 10.26 23.27
C ALA A 24 -12.46 11.28 24.22
N GLY A 25 -12.10 12.44 23.67
CA GLY A 25 -11.70 13.60 24.45
C GLY A 25 -12.02 14.88 23.67
N LYS A 26 -13.17 15.49 23.95
CA LYS A 26 -13.50 16.82 23.45
C LYS A 26 -12.55 17.84 24.07
N GLY A 27 -11.64 18.39 23.28
CA GLY A 27 -10.86 19.59 23.61
C GLY A 27 -10.70 20.45 22.35
N PRO A 28 -11.04 21.75 22.38
CA PRO A 28 -10.84 22.63 21.24
C PRO A 28 -9.40 23.16 21.18
N ASP A 29 -8.94 23.42 19.96
CA ASP A 29 -7.70 24.11 19.58
C ASP A 29 -6.37 23.39 19.82
N ALA A 30 -6.10 22.37 19.00
CA ALA A 30 -4.73 21.92 18.72
C ALA A 30 -4.40 22.19 17.25
N LYS A 31 -3.48 23.14 17.04
CA LYS A 31 -2.85 23.43 15.76
C LYS A 31 -2.02 22.20 15.35
N TYR A 32 -2.38 21.57 14.23
CA TYR A 32 -1.59 20.50 13.63
C TYR A 32 -0.23 21.05 13.20
N GLY A 33 0.82 20.63 13.91
CA GLY A 33 2.20 20.77 13.47
C GLY A 33 2.49 19.72 12.42
N ASP A 34 2.78 20.19 11.21
CA ASP A 34 3.17 19.39 10.05
C ASP A 34 4.61 18.88 10.27
N LEU A 35 4.75 17.66 10.79
CA LEU A 35 6.04 16.97 10.90
C LEU A 35 6.23 16.13 9.63
N VAL A 36 6.68 16.82 8.58
CA VAL A 36 7.18 16.20 7.36
C VAL A 36 8.56 15.62 7.67
N VAL A 37 8.64 14.38 8.17
CA VAL A 37 9.88 13.61 8.13
C VAL A 37 9.98 12.98 6.74
N MET A 38 10.39 13.81 5.76
CA MET A 38 10.93 13.29 4.52
C MET A 38 12.32 12.75 4.82
N THR A 39 12.43 11.45 5.14
CA THR A 39 13.69 10.74 4.90
C THR A 39 13.95 10.82 3.40
N ASP A 40 14.88 11.69 3.04
CA ASP A 40 15.45 11.86 1.70
C ASP A 40 15.72 10.49 1.10
N TRP A 41 14.89 10.13 0.13
CA TRP A 41 15.07 8.93 -0.68
C TRP A 41 16.10 9.26 -1.76
N ASP A 42 17.37 9.09 -1.40
CA ASP A 42 18.55 8.89 -2.25
C ASP A 42 18.36 9.28 -3.73
N THR A 43 18.45 10.58 -3.98
CA THR A 43 18.61 11.14 -5.32
C THR A 43 20.09 11.09 -5.66
N ASN A 44 20.57 9.95 -6.16
CA ASN A 44 21.84 9.90 -6.87
C ASN A 44 21.65 10.56 -8.24
N GLU A 45 21.62 11.89 -8.28
CA GLU A 45 21.80 12.68 -9.49
C GLU A 45 23.04 13.54 -9.33
N GLY A 46 24.16 13.04 -9.86
CA GLY A 46 25.36 13.84 -10.05
C GLY A 46 25.11 14.90 -11.11
N VAL A 47 25.07 16.16 -10.72
CA VAL A 47 25.32 17.31 -11.61
C VAL A 47 26.09 18.40 -10.82
N PRO A 48 27.32 18.77 -11.24
CA PRO A 48 28.04 19.91 -10.68
C PRO A 48 27.60 21.20 -11.38
N GLY A 49 27.20 22.22 -10.62
CA GLY A 49 26.76 23.50 -11.18
C GLY A 49 26.44 24.56 -10.12
N PHE A 50 27.49 25.01 -9.44
CA PHE A 50 27.50 26.07 -8.43
C PHE A 50 27.14 27.43 -9.05
N VAL A 51 26.11 28.10 -8.54
CA VAL A 51 25.90 29.55 -8.74
C VAL A 51 25.53 30.20 -7.41
N ASP A 52 26.38 31.14 -6.99
CA ASP A 52 26.26 32.00 -5.82
C ASP A 52 24.97 32.82 -5.81
N ILE A 53 24.28 32.87 -4.66
CA ILE A 53 23.20 33.83 -4.40
C ILE A 53 23.58 34.69 -3.17
N PRO A 54 23.46 36.03 -3.24
CA PRO A 54 23.89 36.93 -2.18
C PRO A 54 23.01 36.91 -0.93
N ARG A 55 23.72 37.00 0.21
CA ARG A 55 23.26 37.26 1.58
C ARG A 55 22.48 38.59 1.68
N LEU A 56 21.27 38.56 2.25
CA LEU A 56 20.52 39.75 2.65
C LEU A 56 20.09 39.66 4.11
N SER A 57 20.80 40.48 4.89
CA SER A 57 20.47 41.26 6.10
C SER A 57 19.53 40.73 7.17
N GLU A 58 20.07 40.81 8.39
CA GLU A 58 19.48 40.62 9.72
C GLU A 58 18.56 41.79 10.11
N ASP A 59 17.49 41.48 10.85
CA ASP A 59 16.75 42.43 11.68
C ASP A 59 16.46 41.81 13.06
N PRO A 60 16.76 42.50 14.18
CA PRO A 60 16.62 41.95 15.53
C PRO A 60 15.36 42.42 16.26
N ALA A 61 15.10 41.72 17.38
CA ALA A 61 14.34 42.15 18.56
C ALA A 61 12.80 42.04 18.53
N ARG A 62 12.31 40.92 19.08
CA ARG A 62 11.22 40.98 20.08
C ARG A 62 11.33 39.83 21.09
N ALA A 63 11.81 40.18 22.28
CA ALA A 63 11.80 39.33 23.46
C ALA A 63 10.43 39.42 24.13
N GLU A 64 9.76 38.29 24.43
CA GLU A 64 8.84 38.17 25.57
C GLU A 64 8.80 36.74 26.13
N ALA A 65 9.10 36.67 27.43
CA ALA A 65 8.57 35.80 28.48
C ALA A 65 8.65 34.27 28.35
N SER A 66 9.70 33.75 29.00
CA SER A 66 9.86 32.43 29.57
C SER A 66 8.64 31.97 30.40
N SER A 67 8.03 30.86 29.97
CA SER A 67 7.26 29.98 30.84
C SER A 67 7.75 28.56 30.61
N SER A 68 8.74 28.18 31.43
CA SER A 68 9.34 26.86 31.48
C SER A 68 8.31 25.87 32.04
N ARG A 69 7.44 25.36 31.17
CA ARG A 69 6.81 24.06 31.39
C ARG A 69 7.84 23.01 31.03
N GLU A 70 8.32 22.30 32.04
CA GLU A 70 9.00 21.02 31.92
C GLU A 70 8.08 20.06 31.15
N TYR A 71 8.19 20.09 29.83
CA TYR A 71 7.62 19.10 28.94
C TYR A 71 8.52 17.88 29.07
N SER A 72 8.14 16.95 29.95
CA SER A 72 8.72 15.62 29.94
C SER A 72 8.31 14.97 28.62
N PRO A 73 9.24 14.74 27.67
CA PRO A 73 8.95 13.99 26.46
C PRO A 73 8.73 12.56 26.92
N ALA A 74 7.47 12.20 27.16
CA ALA A 74 7.11 10.81 27.35
C ALA A 74 7.45 10.11 26.04
N GLU A 75 8.49 9.30 26.10
CA GLU A 75 9.02 8.50 25.02
C GLU A 75 7.87 7.63 24.47
N ASP A 76 7.35 8.01 23.30
CA ASP A 76 6.69 7.08 22.39
C ASP A 76 7.72 6.00 22.05
N LEU A 77 7.82 5.01 22.93
CA LEU A 77 8.51 3.76 22.67
C LEU A 77 7.70 3.02 21.61
N GLU A 78 7.78 3.48 20.36
CA GLU A 78 7.40 2.72 19.19
C GLU A 78 8.08 1.35 19.32
N ASP A 79 7.28 0.29 19.41
CA ASP A 79 7.80 -1.07 19.51
C ASP A 79 8.72 -1.31 18.29
N PRO A 80 10.03 -1.53 18.49
CA PRO A 80 10.97 -1.72 17.39
C PRO A 80 10.59 -2.92 16.50
N LEU A 81 9.79 -3.86 17.01
CA LEU A 81 9.22 -4.95 16.20
C LEU A 81 8.19 -4.45 15.20
N ALA A 82 7.28 -3.56 15.63
CA ALA A 82 6.26 -2.97 14.75
C ALA A 82 6.91 -2.15 13.63
N ALA A 83 7.92 -1.32 13.96
CA ALA A 83 8.66 -0.55 12.95
C ALA A 83 9.30 -1.45 11.88
N ARG A 84 9.85 -2.61 12.27
CA ARG A 84 10.42 -3.58 11.34
C ARG A 84 9.38 -4.21 10.43
N GLU A 85 8.20 -4.55 10.95
CA GLU A 85 7.11 -5.13 10.16
C GLU A 85 6.58 -4.13 9.11
N VAL A 86 6.50 -2.85 9.46
CA VAL A 86 6.11 -1.78 8.53
C VAL A 86 7.11 -1.66 7.38
N LEU A 87 8.41 -1.67 7.68
CA LEU A 87 9.45 -1.62 6.63
C LEU A 87 9.38 -2.84 5.70
N GLN A 88 9.19 -4.04 6.26
CA GLN A 88 9.04 -5.27 5.46
C GLN A 88 7.79 -5.23 4.58
N LEU A 89 6.67 -4.74 5.11
CA LEU A 89 5.44 -4.58 4.34
C LEU A 89 5.62 -3.56 3.21
N ARG A 90 6.26 -2.43 3.49
CA ARG A 90 6.55 -1.37 2.50
C ARG A 90 7.40 -1.90 1.35
N GLU A 91 8.48 -2.63 1.65
CA GLU A 91 9.32 -3.24 0.62
C GLU A 91 8.56 -4.29 -0.20
N LEU A 92 7.79 -5.14 0.48
CA LEU A 92 6.94 -6.16 -0.16
C LEU A 92 5.92 -5.52 -1.12
N MET A 93 5.28 -4.43 -0.69
CA MET A 93 4.32 -3.66 -1.50
C MET A 93 4.98 -2.98 -2.69
N LYS A 94 6.13 -2.33 -2.49
CA LYS A 94 6.90 -1.71 -3.56
C LYS A 94 7.23 -2.71 -4.67
N ASN A 95 7.79 -3.86 -4.28
CA ASN A 95 8.18 -4.89 -5.23
C ASN A 95 6.96 -5.47 -5.96
N PHE A 96 5.86 -5.69 -5.24
CA PHE A 96 4.60 -6.16 -5.83
C PHE A 96 4.04 -5.17 -6.86
N VAL A 97 3.97 -3.88 -6.53
CA VAL A 97 3.44 -2.86 -7.44
C VAL A 97 4.31 -2.76 -8.70
N GLN A 98 5.63 -2.77 -8.56
CA GLN A 98 6.55 -2.72 -9.70
C GLN A 98 6.35 -3.92 -10.64
N GLU A 99 6.29 -5.13 -10.08
CA GLU A 99 6.03 -6.36 -10.84
C GLU A 99 4.67 -6.32 -11.54
N MET A 100 3.62 -5.93 -10.83
CA MET A 100 2.25 -5.92 -11.36
C MET A 100 2.00 -4.82 -12.39
N VAL A 101 2.70 -3.68 -12.32
CA VAL A 101 2.60 -2.62 -13.33
C VAL A 101 3.21 -3.06 -14.67
N VAL A 102 4.32 -3.81 -14.64
CA VAL A 102 4.86 -4.49 -15.83
C VAL A 102 3.90 -5.58 -16.30
N GLY A 103 3.29 -6.24 -15.33
CA GLY A 103 2.36 -7.33 -15.54
C GLY A 103 3.04 -8.68 -15.51
N ARG A 104 2.24 -9.71 -15.25
CA ARG A 104 2.73 -11.05 -14.96
C ARG A 104 1.79 -12.11 -15.54
N GLU A 105 2.36 -13.20 -16.06
CA GLU A 105 1.61 -14.42 -16.38
C GLU A 105 1.08 -15.07 -15.10
N VAL A 106 -0.23 -15.34 -15.07
CA VAL A 106 -0.94 -16.02 -13.98
C VAL A 106 -1.78 -17.16 -14.53
N ASN A 107 -2.00 -18.20 -13.73
CA ASN A 107 -2.96 -19.25 -14.06
C ASN A 107 -4.29 -18.90 -13.40
N ILE A 108 -5.36 -18.88 -14.18
CA ILE A 108 -6.72 -18.58 -13.76
C ILE A 108 -7.48 -19.90 -13.71
N VAL A 109 -8.21 -20.12 -12.62
CA VAL A 109 -9.06 -21.29 -12.46
C VAL A 109 -10.43 -20.97 -13.07
N VAL A 110 -10.74 -21.64 -14.16
CA VAL A 110 -12.03 -21.56 -14.86
C VAL A 110 -12.92 -22.72 -14.36
N GLU A 111 -14.16 -22.77 -14.82
CA GLU A 111 -15.08 -23.87 -14.54
C GLU A 111 -14.43 -25.24 -14.82
N GLU A 112 -14.84 -26.26 -14.07
CA GLU A 112 -14.36 -27.65 -14.21
C GLU A 112 -12.86 -27.90 -13.93
N ASP A 113 -12.21 -27.09 -13.08
CA ASP A 113 -10.78 -27.24 -12.71
C ASP A 113 -9.82 -27.04 -13.91
N GLN A 114 -10.31 -26.36 -14.95
CA GLN A 114 -9.47 -25.94 -16.06
C GLN A 114 -8.62 -24.74 -15.67
N LEU A 115 -7.38 -24.74 -16.13
CA LEU A 115 -6.43 -23.65 -15.91
C LEU A 115 -6.16 -22.94 -17.22
N GLU A 116 -6.54 -21.67 -17.26
CA GLU A 116 -6.20 -20.79 -18.37
C GLU A 116 -5.04 -19.89 -17.98
N LYS A 117 -4.14 -19.64 -18.93
CA LYS A 117 -3.07 -18.66 -18.74
C LYS A 117 -3.58 -17.29 -19.13
N GLY A 118 -3.36 -16.33 -18.25
CA GLY A 118 -3.68 -14.93 -18.51
C GLY A 118 -2.55 -14.02 -18.09
N TRP A 119 -2.66 -12.75 -18.48
CA TRP A 119 -1.73 -11.71 -18.10
C TRP A 119 -2.42 -10.74 -17.15
N LEU A 120 -1.94 -10.64 -15.91
CA LEU A 120 -2.50 -9.76 -14.90
C LEU A 120 -1.63 -8.52 -14.75
N ARG A 121 -2.23 -7.34 -14.83
CA ARG A 121 -1.58 -6.04 -14.70
C ARG A 121 -2.29 -5.16 -13.69
N LEU A 122 -1.53 -4.32 -13.01
CA LEU A 122 -2.04 -3.24 -12.18
C LEU A 122 -1.85 -1.93 -12.93
N THR A 123 -2.89 -1.11 -13.02
CA THR A 123 -2.79 0.19 -13.69
C THR A 123 -1.83 1.10 -12.93
N PRO A 124 -1.12 2.04 -13.60
CA PRO A 124 -0.15 2.92 -12.94
C PRO A 124 -0.75 3.83 -11.85
N ASN A 125 -2.06 4.07 -11.88
CA ASN A 125 -2.78 4.82 -10.86
C ASN A 125 -3.21 3.95 -9.66
N LEU A 126 -2.92 2.65 -9.68
CA LEU A 126 -3.24 1.68 -8.62
C LEU A 126 -4.73 1.61 -8.31
N LEU A 127 -5.60 1.88 -9.28
CA LEU A 127 -7.06 1.84 -9.12
C LEU A 127 -7.67 0.56 -9.69
N GLN A 128 -7.03 -0.08 -10.67
CA GLN A 128 -7.62 -1.17 -11.44
C GLN A 128 -6.63 -2.31 -11.66
N LEU A 129 -7.11 -3.54 -11.53
CA LEU A 129 -6.46 -4.74 -12.03
C LEU A 129 -7.03 -5.07 -13.41
N ARG A 130 -6.16 -5.26 -14.39
CA ARG A 130 -6.51 -5.67 -15.74
C ARG A 130 -6.03 -7.10 -15.98
N LEU A 131 -6.93 -7.96 -16.41
CA LEU A 131 -6.67 -9.36 -16.71
C LEU A 131 -6.92 -9.60 -18.19
N ASP A 132 -5.86 -9.91 -18.93
CA ASP A 132 -5.94 -10.26 -20.36
C ASP A 132 -5.92 -11.79 -20.51
N VAL A 133 -6.96 -12.39 -21.09
CA VAL A 133 -7.12 -13.85 -21.29
C VAL A 133 -7.74 -14.09 -22.66
N ASP A 134 -7.13 -14.97 -23.46
CA ASP A 134 -7.63 -15.35 -24.79
C ASP A 134 -8.01 -14.14 -25.69
N GLY A 135 -7.23 -13.05 -25.61
CA GLY A 135 -7.48 -11.81 -26.36
C GLY A 135 -8.59 -10.92 -25.80
N ALA A 136 -9.35 -11.37 -24.79
CA ALA A 136 -10.27 -10.56 -24.01
C ALA A 136 -9.52 -9.84 -22.88
N SER A 137 -9.97 -8.63 -22.54
CA SER A 137 -9.41 -7.82 -21.47
C SER A 137 -10.49 -7.49 -20.45
N HIS A 138 -10.31 -7.96 -19.22
CA HIS A 138 -11.21 -7.73 -18.10
C HIS A 138 -10.61 -6.72 -17.13
N GLU A 139 -11.26 -5.58 -16.94
CA GLU A 139 -10.84 -4.56 -15.99
C GLU A 139 -11.67 -4.66 -14.70
N MET A 140 -10.98 -4.67 -13.57
CA MET A 140 -11.57 -4.74 -12.23
C MET A 140 -11.09 -3.57 -11.40
N LEU A 141 -12.01 -2.79 -10.86
CA LEU A 141 -11.65 -1.76 -9.89
C LEU A 141 -11.25 -2.42 -8.57
N LEU A 142 -10.11 -2.02 -8.00
CA LEU A 142 -9.66 -2.55 -6.71
C LEU A 142 -10.66 -2.25 -5.58
N ARG A 143 -11.34 -1.09 -5.60
CA ARG A 143 -12.45 -0.76 -4.69
C ARG A 143 -13.66 -1.70 -4.79
N ASN A 144 -13.78 -2.45 -5.89
CA ASN A 144 -14.85 -3.43 -6.08
C ASN A 144 -14.49 -4.80 -5.49
N ILE A 145 -13.25 -5.00 -5.03
CA ILE A 145 -12.86 -6.22 -4.31
C ILE A 145 -13.47 -6.14 -2.92
N ARG A 146 -14.37 -7.07 -2.62
CA ARG A 146 -15.02 -7.22 -1.31
C ARG A 146 -14.13 -7.98 -0.33
N ASP A 147 -13.48 -9.04 -0.80
CA ASP A 147 -12.67 -9.93 0.04
C ASP A 147 -11.65 -10.69 -0.82
N VAL A 148 -10.56 -11.12 -0.20
CA VAL A 148 -9.50 -11.91 -0.82
C VAL A 148 -9.28 -13.16 0.01
N ARG A 149 -9.60 -14.32 -0.55
CA ARG A 149 -9.53 -15.61 0.13
C ARG A 149 -8.39 -16.44 -0.42
N SER A 150 -7.66 -17.10 0.47
CA SER A 150 -6.57 -18.00 0.09
C SER A 150 -6.94 -19.44 0.45
N GLY A 151 -6.67 -20.36 -0.46
CA GLY A 151 -6.85 -21.79 -0.26
C GLY A 151 -8.22 -22.32 -0.67
N LYS A 152 -8.61 -23.44 -0.03
CA LYS A 152 -9.79 -24.22 -0.41
C LYS A 152 -11.08 -23.50 -0.03
N MET A 153 -12.02 -23.40 -0.95
CA MET A 153 -13.37 -22.89 -0.70
C MET A 153 -14.37 -24.05 -0.81
N GLY A 154 -15.10 -24.32 0.28
CA GLY A 154 -15.85 -25.58 0.43
C GLY A 154 -17.21 -25.67 -0.26
N HIS A 155 -17.68 -24.63 -0.97
CA HIS A 155 -19.09 -24.53 -1.38
C HIS A 155 -19.32 -24.08 -2.83
N GLY A 156 -18.33 -24.22 -3.72
CA GLY A 156 -18.47 -23.91 -5.15
C GLY A 156 -18.42 -25.14 -6.06
N PRO A 157 -18.91 -25.05 -7.31
CA PRO A 157 -18.74 -26.11 -8.31
C PRO A 157 -17.26 -26.33 -8.67
N VAL A 158 -16.43 -25.29 -8.50
CA VAL A 158 -14.98 -25.33 -8.77
C VAL A 158 -14.22 -25.81 -7.53
N LYS A 159 -13.39 -26.85 -7.69
CA LYS A 159 -12.54 -27.39 -6.63
C LYS A 159 -11.27 -26.54 -6.50
N LEU A 160 -11.22 -25.65 -5.53
CA LEU A 160 -10.03 -24.86 -5.25
C LEU A 160 -9.05 -25.64 -4.35
N ASP A 161 -7.76 -25.61 -4.71
CA ASP A 161 -6.68 -26.23 -3.92
C ASP A 161 -6.07 -25.23 -2.91
N SER A 162 -5.03 -25.66 -2.19
CA SER A 162 -4.33 -24.78 -1.25
C SER A 162 -3.49 -23.71 -1.94
N LEU A 163 -3.20 -23.82 -3.22
CA LEU A 163 -2.41 -22.85 -3.98
C LEU A 163 -3.28 -21.78 -4.65
N CYS A 164 -4.60 -21.91 -4.59
CA CYS A 164 -5.53 -20.91 -5.12
C CYS A 164 -5.64 -19.66 -4.24
N CYS A 165 -5.84 -18.51 -4.87
CA CYS A 165 -6.31 -17.26 -4.26
C CYS A 165 -7.51 -16.74 -5.05
N THR A 166 -8.61 -16.44 -4.36
CA THR A 166 -9.85 -15.97 -4.96
C THR A 166 -10.13 -14.54 -4.55
N LEU A 167 -10.33 -13.66 -5.54
CA LEU A 167 -10.85 -12.31 -5.36
C LEU A 167 -12.37 -12.37 -5.43
N LEU A 168 -13.05 -11.98 -4.36
CA LEU A 168 -14.50 -11.83 -4.33
C LEU A 168 -14.85 -10.38 -4.64
N LEU A 169 -15.63 -10.14 -5.69
CA LEU A 169 -16.05 -8.80 -6.09
C LEU A 169 -17.40 -8.44 -5.45
N LYS A 170 -17.69 -7.14 -5.30
CA LYS A 170 -18.94 -6.62 -4.73
C LYS A 170 -20.18 -7.03 -5.54
N GLY A 171 -20.02 -7.33 -6.83
CA GLY A 171 -21.08 -7.85 -7.71
C GLY A 171 -21.45 -9.32 -7.50
N GLY A 172 -20.78 -10.02 -6.59
CA GLY A 172 -20.97 -11.47 -6.38
C GLY A 172 -20.14 -12.34 -7.33
N GLU A 173 -19.50 -11.73 -8.34
CA GLU A 173 -18.51 -12.35 -9.18
C GLU A 173 -17.25 -12.71 -8.38
N CYS A 174 -16.52 -13.73 -8.83
CA CYS A 174 -15.27 -14.12 -8.22
C CYS A 174 -14.24 -14.52 -9.29
N LEU A 175 -12.97 -14.26 -9.00
CA LEU A 175 -11.85 -14.64 -9.86
C LEU A 175 -10.81 -15.38 -9.06
N SER A 176 -10.47 -16.59 -9.51
CA SER A 176 -9.55 -17.48 -8.80
C SER A 176 -8.26 -17.64 -9.59
N PHE A 177 -7.13 -17.43 -8.91
CA PHE A 177 -5.79 -17.58 -9.46
C PHE A 177 -5.08 -18.74 -8.78
N ARG A 178 -4.37 -19.56 -9.54
CA ARG A 178 -3.55 -20.67 -9.02
C ARG A 178 -2.07 -20.35 -9.15
N PHE A 179 -1.36 -20.40 -8.02
CA PHE A 179 0.06 -20.07 -7.93
C PHE A 179 0.94 -21.33 -7.87
N GLN A 180 2.24 -21.16 -8.07
CA GLN A 180 3.19 -22.28 -8.03
C GLN A 180 3.61 -22.62 -6.60
N SER A 181 3.49 -21.65 -5.68
CA SER A 181 3.86 -21.83 -4.27
C SER A 181 2.91 -21.12 -3.31
N LEU A 182 2.86 -21.60 -2.06
CA LEU A 182 2.11 -20.95 -0.99
C LEU A 182 2.63 -19.55 -0.66
N ALA A 183 3.96 -19.34 -0.76
CA ALA A 183 4.59 -18.06 -0.50
C ALA A 183 4.14 -16.99 -1.51
N GLU A 184 4.10 -17.35 -2.78
CA GLU A 184 3.64 -16.49 -3.88
C GLU A 184 2.15 -16.14 -3.73
N ARG A 185 1.31 -17.15 -3.48
CA ARG A 185 -0.12 -16.96 -3.18
C ARG A 185 -0.33 -16.01 -2.01
N ASN A 186 0.39 -16.20 -0.91
CA ASN A 186 0.28 -15.38 0.30
C ASN A 186 0.72 -13.95 0.05
N ARG A 187 1.83 -13.76 -0.68
CA ARG A 187 2.31 -12.43 -1.07
C ARG A 187 1.26 -11.71 -1.91
N PHE A 188 0.73 -12.36 -2.94
CA PHE A 188 -0.34 -11.81 -3.78
C PHE A 188 -1.56 -11.42 -2.94
N ALA A 189 -2.07 -12.35 -2.13
CA ALA A 189 -3.23 -12.10 -1.28
C ALA A 189 -3.02 -10.94 -0.31
N LYS A 190 -1.86 -10.87 0.36
CA LYS A 190 -1.52 -9.79 1.29
C LYS A 190 -1.49 -8.43 0.58
N CYS A 191 -0.81 -8.34 -0.55
CA CYS A 191 -0.71 -7.07 -1.29
C CYS A 191 -2.05 -6.58 -1.81
N VAL A 192 -2.86 -7.47 -2.41
CA VAL A 192 -4.16 -7.09 -2.97
C VAL A 192 -5.10 -6.64 -1.85
N LYS A 193 -5.07 -7.28 -0.68
CA LYS A 193 -5.84 -6.82 0.51
C LYS A 193 -5.45 -5.40 0.91
N VAL A 194 -4.15 -5.13 1.04
CA VAL A 194 -3.66 -3.80 1.42
C VAL A 194 -4.08 -2.75 0.39
N LEU A 195 -3.95 -3.04 -0.91
CA LEU A 195 -4.37 -2.12 -1.98
C LEU A 195 -5.88 -1.88 -1.97
N ALA A 196 -6.69 -2.92 -1.74
CA ALA A 196 -8.14 -2.78 -1.67
C ALA A 196 -8.55 -1.92 -0.46
N LEU A 197 -8.01 -2.18 0.73
CA LEU A 197 -8.30 -1.41 1.95
C LEU A 197 -7.89 0.07 1.82
N ALA A 198 -6.76 0.36 1.19
CA ALA A 198 -6.30 1.72 0.93
C ALA A 198 -7.25 2.54 0.03
N LEU A 199 -8.15 1.89 -0.70
CA LEU A 199 -9.10 2.53 -1.62
C LEU A 199 -10.53 2.57 -1.08
N GLU A 200 -10.79 2.01 0.10
CA GLU A 200 -12.10 2.08 0.75
C GLU A 200 -12.29 3.33 1.62
N GLN A 201 -11.26 4.17 1.75
CA GLN A 201 -11.28 5.44 2.50
C GLN A 201 -12.00 6.57 1.77
#